data_AF-A0A2J7VIK8-F1
#
_entry.id   AF-A0A2J7VIK8-F1
#
_cell.length_a   1.000
_cell.length_b   1.000
_cell.length_c   1.000
_cell.angle_alpha   90.00
_cell.angle_beta   90.00
_cell.angle_gamma   90.00
#
_symmetry.space_group_name_H-M   'P 1'
#
loop_
_entity.id
_entity.type
_entity.pdbx_description
1 polymer ?
#
loop_
_entity_poly.entity_id
_entity_poly.type
_entity_poly.pdbx_seq_one_letter_code
_entity_poly.pdbx_strand_id
1 'polypeptide(L)'
;MSVGQHIPFGLRPDGSLIDPFTAERGLTCNCVCPGCRLPLMARQGDILVHHFSHVGNNNCRNGQTAALLLAAKQVLQSHRRIELPELVVTATDEPRFGRPRQKTFRQRQARWDFETVQLERSVAGHRADAYGIRADGSAGVVEFRITAKPMS
;
A
#
# COMPACT_ATOMS: atom_id res chain seq x y z
N MET A 1 -16.03 -3.74 15.65
CA MET A 1 -14.64 -3.35 15.96
C MET A 1 -14.38 -1.99 15.30
N SER A 2 -13.82 -1.04 16.02
CA SER A 2 -13.53 0.32 15.53
C SER A 2 -12.43 0.28 14.46
N VAL A 3 -12.80 0.58 13.21
CA VAL A 3 -11.86 0.75 12.09
C VAL A 3 -10.85 1.85 12.45
N GLY A 4 -9.55 1.58 12.29
CA GLY A 4 -8.48 2.58 12.47
C GLY A 4 -7.73 2.59 13.79
N GLN A 5 -7.89 1.56 14.64
CA GLN A 5 -7.17 1.44 15.91
C GLN A 5 -5.98 0.47 15.91
N HIS A 6 -5.81 -0.37 14.88
CA HIS A 6 -4.66 -1.27 14.73
C HIS A 6 -3.81 -0.86 13.53
N ILE A 7 -2.94 0.13 13.69
CA ILE A 7 -2.08 0.64 12.63
C ILE A 7 -0.81 -0.21 12.56
N PRO A 8 -0.45 -0.79 11.40
CA PRO A 8 0.65 -1.74 11.30
C PRO A 8 2.05 -1.09 11.28
N PHE A 9 2.15 0.19 10.94
CA PHE A 9 3.43 0.92 10.93
C PHE A 9 3.25 2.35 11.46
N GLY A 10 4.18 2.77 12.31
CA GLY A 10 4.28 4.15 12.78
C GLY A 10 5.23 4.96 11.90
N LEU A 11 4.93 6.24 11.68
CA LEU A 11 5.81 7.15 10.96
C LEU A 11 6.72 7.88 11.95
N ARG A 12 8.04 7.69 11.84
CA ARG A 12 9.04 8.39 12.64
C ARG A 12 9.23 9.84 12.15
N PRO A 13 9.79 10.73 13.00
CA PRO A 13 10.09 12.10 12.61
C PRO A 13 11.02 12.25 11.40
N ASP A 14 11.91 11.28 11.17
CA ASP A 14 12.81 11.23 10.02
C ASP A 14 12.13 10.79 8.71
N GLY A 15 10.83 10.46 8.76
CA GLY A 15 10.04 9.98 7.62
C GLY A 15 10.12 8.48 7.37
N SER A 16 10.91 7.72 8.15
CA SER A 16 10.95 6.27 8.06
C SER A 16 9.74 5.61 8.74
N LEU A 17 9.31 4.47 8.21
CA LEU A 17 8.33 3.64 8.89
C LEU A 17 9.02 2.66 9.85
N ILE A 18 8.35 2.39 10.97
CA ILE A 18 8.77 1.37 11.94
C ILE A 18 7.59 0.46 12.27
N ASP A 19 7.86 -0.84 12.40
CA ASP A 19 6.88 -1.83 12.81
C ASP A 19 6.77 -1.89 14.36
N PRO A 20 5.63 -2.33 14.90
CA PRO A 20 5.37 -2.37 16.34
C PRO A 20 6.12 -3.50 17.07
N PHE A 21 6.79 -4.44 16.40
CA PHE A 21 7.66 -5.42 17.06
C PHE A 21 9.06 -4.84 17.34
N THR A 22 9.52 -3.94 16.48
CA THR A 22 10.82 -3.24 16.64
C THR A 22 10.70 -1.97 17.48
N ALA A 23 9.52 -1.34 17.52
CA ALA A 23 9.28 -0.10 18.25
C ALA A 23 9.43 -0.23 19.76
N GLU A 24 9.89 0.83 20.41
CA GLU A 24 9.80 0.97 21.85
C GLU A 24 8.33 1.01 22.29
N ARG A 25 8.00 0.24 23.34
CA ARG A 25 6.66 0.17 23.91
C ARG A 25 6.16 1.56 24.31
N GLY A 26 4.86 1.81 24.12
CA GLY A 26 4.24 3.05 24.58
C GLY A 26 4.49 4.22 23.62
N LEU A 27 4.80 5.39 24.17
CA LEU A 27 4.93 6.65 23.40
C LEU A 27 6.37 7.00 23.01
N THR A 28 7.35 6.21 23.47
CA THR A 28 8.78 6.53 23.35
C THR A 28 9.27 6.64 21.90
N CYS A 29 8.66 5.91 20.96
CA CYS A 29 9.07 5.97 19.55
C CYS A 29 8.80 7.33 18.88
N ASN A 30 8.02 8.22 19.51
CA ASN A 30 7.57 9.50 18.95
C ASN A 30 6.93 9.37 17.55
N CYS A 31 6.31 8.22 17.28
CA CYS A 31 5.71 7.93 16.00
C CYS A 31 4.37 8.66 15.85
N VAL A 32 4.05 9.04 14.61
CA VAL A 32 2.76 9.62 14.25
C VAL A 32 2.01 8.74 13.26
N CYS A 33 0.69 8.92 13.20
CA CYS A 33 -0.18 8.24 12.25
C CYS A 33 0.15 8.68 10.82
N PRO A 34 0.46 7.76 9.88
CA PRO A 34 0.62 8.13 8.47
C PRO A 34 -0.61 8.80 7.86
N GLY A 35 -1.81 8.49 8.38
CA GLY A 35 -3.09 9.01 7.87
C GLY A 35 -3.50 10.38 8.40
N CYS A 36 -3.35 10.65 9.70
CA CYS A 36 -3.80 11.90 10.33
C CYS A 36 -2.72 12.69 11.08
N ARG A 37 -1.48 12.17 11.12
CA ARG A 37 -0.32 12.79 11.79
C ARG A 37 -0.43 12.97 13.30
N LEU A 38 -1.46 12.43 13.95
CA LEU A 38 -1.56 12.43 15.42
C LEU A 38 -0.62 11.39 16.05
N PRO A 39 -0.18 11.60 17.31
CA PRO A 39 0.71 10.68 18.02
C PRO A 39 0.15 9.26 18.13
N LEU A 40 1.05 8.28 17.99
CA LEU A 40 0.75 6.86 18.15
C LEU A 40 1.43 6.29 19.39
N MET A 41 0.77 5.31 20.00
CA MET A 41 1.27 4.47 21.06
C MET A 41 1.52 3.06 20.50
N ALA A 42 2.74 2.53 20.67
CA ALA A 42 3.05 1.13 20.40
C ALA A 42 2.41 0.23 21.45
N ARG A 43 1.43 -0.56 21.04
CA ARG A 43 0.72 -1.56 21.86
C ARG A 43 1.33 -2.92 21.60
N GLN A 44 2.02 -3.45 22.60
CA GLN A 44 2.66 -4.75 22.58
C GLN A 44 2.09 -5.60 23.73
N GLY A 45 1.85 -6.88 23.50
CA GLY A 45 1.29 -7.76 24.52
C GLY A 45 0.85 -9.09 23.95
N ASP A 46 0.58 -10.04 24.83
CA ASP A 46 0.46 -11.46 24.45
C ASP A 46 -0.92 -11.84 23.88
N ILE A 47 -1.91 -10.96 24.01
CA ILE A 47 -3.31 -11.23 23.62
C ILE A 47 -3.61 -10.72 22.21
N LEU A 48 -3.16 -9.51 21.89
CA LEU A 48 -3.42 -8.86 20.60
C LEU A 48 -2.11 -8.75 19.83
N VAL A 49 -2.18 -8.91 18.50
CA VAL A 49 -1.04 -8.64 17.63
C VAL A 49 -0.50 -7.25 17.90
N HIS A 50 0.83 -7.14 17.94
CA HIS A 50 1.50 -5.86 18.15
C HIS A 50 1.05 -4.86 17.08
N HIS A 51 0.63 -3.68 17.51
CA HIS A 51 0.09 -2.64 16.65
C HIS A 51 0.34 -1.26 17.24
N PHE A 52 0.18 -0.23 16.42
CA PHE A 52 0.06 1.13 16.89
C PHE A 52 -1.39 1.53 17.05
N SER A 53 -1.70 2.28 18.11
CA SER A 53 -3.01 2.90 18.32
C SER A 53 -2.85 4.40 18.58
N HIS A 54 -3.90 5.18 18.32
CA HIS A 54 -3.92 6.57 18.77
C HIS A 54 -3.94 6.65 20.31
N VAL A 55 -3.45 7.77 20.84
CA VAL A 55 -3.68 8.15 22.23
C VAL A 55 -5.10 8.71 22.36
N GLY A 56 -5.89 8.16 23.28
CA GLY A 56 -7.29 8.58 23.49
C GLY A 56 -8.26 8.09 22.40
N ASN A 57 -9.48 8.63 22.41
CA ASN A 57 -10.52 8.25 21.46
C ASN A 57 -10.44 9.13 20.20
N ASN A 58 -9.72 8.66 19.19
CA ASN A 58 -9.62 9.33 17.89
C ASN A 58 -10.36 8.55 16.81
N ASN A 59 -11.20 9.25 16.03
CA ASN A 59 -11.99 8.66 14.93
C ASN A 59 -11.21 8.65 13.60
N CYS A 60 -9.96 8.19 13.63
CA CYS A 60 -9.14 8.09 12.42
C CYS A 60 -9.58 6.89 11.58
N ARG A 61 -10.07 7.13 10.37
CA ARG A 61 -10.58 6.07 9.49
C ARG A 61 -9.54 5.51 8.51
N ASN A 62 -8.47 6.26 8.24
CA ASN A 62 -7.53 5.97 7.15
C ASN A 62 -6.14 5.52 7.63
N GLY A 63 -5.87 5.48 8.95
CA GLY A 63 -4.51 5.24 9.48
C GLY A 63 -3.91 3.92 9.04
N GLN A 64 -4.71 2.86 8.99
CA GLN A 64 -4.27 1.53 8.52
C GLN A 64 -3.89 1.55 7.04
N THR A 65 -4.80 2.03 6.20
CA THR A 65 -4.61 2.11 4.75
C THR A 65 -3.41 2.99 4.41
N ALA A 66 -3.31 4.16 5.04
CA ALA A 66 -2.19 5.08 4.81
C ALA A 66 -0.85 4.46 5.22
N ALA A 67 -0.79 3.73 6.34
CA ALA A 67 0.42 3.04 6.77
C ALA A 67 0.85 1.95 5.76
N LEU A 68 -0.10 1.13 5.29
CA LEU A 68 0.19 0.07 4.33
C LEU A 68 0.62 0.62 2.95
N LEU A 69 -0.08 1.64 2.44
CA LEU A 69 0.28 2.27 1.16
C LEU A 69 1.65 2.94 1.24
N LEU A 70 1.94 3.65 2.33
CA LEU A 70 3.26 4.28 2.51
C LEU A 70 4.37 3.23 2.63
N ALA A 71 4.11 2.11 3.33
CA ALA A 71 5.06 1.00 3.41
C ALA A 71 5.37 0.40 2.04
N ALA A 72 4.34 0.12 1.23
CA ALA A 72 4.52 -0.40 -0.12
C ALA A 72 5.36 0.55 -1.00
N LYS A 73 5.09 1.86 -0.91
CA LYS A 73 5.84 2.89 -1.63
C LYS A 73 7.31 2.94 -1.20
N GLN A 74 7.60 2.96 0.10
CA GLN A 74 8.97 2.99 0.61
C GLN A 74 9.75 1.72 0.22
N VAL A 75 9.13 0.54 0.33
CA VAL A 75 9.74 -0.73 -0.10
C VAL A 75 10.09 -0.68 -1.59
N LEU A 76 9.16 -0.25 -2.44
CA LEU A 76 9.43 -0.13 -3.88
C LEU A 76 10.53 0.89 -4.17
N GLN A 77 10.56 2.03 -3.47
CA GLN A 77 11.60 3.04 -3.64
C GLN A 77 12.99 2.53 -3.24
N SER A 78 13.08 1.79 -2.14
CA SER A 78 14.35 1.24 -1.63
C SER A 78 14.87 0.08 -2.47
N HIS A 79 14.00 -0.87 -2.83
CA HIS A 79 14.42 -2.08 -3.55
C HIS A 79 14.40 -1.95 -5.07
N ARG A 80 13.67 -0.95 -5.60
CA ARG A 80 13.54 -0.65 -7.04
C ARG A 80 13.15 -1.86 -7.88
N ARG A 81 12.34 -2.74 -7.30
CA ARG A 81 11.88 -3.97 -7.95
C ARG A 81 10.46 -4.30 -7.52
N ILE A 82 9.66 -4.84 -8.45
CA ILE A 82 8.35 -5.42 -8.17
C ILE A 82 8.13 -6.69 -8.99
N GLU A 83 7.56 -7.71 -8.35
CA GLU A 83 7.07 -8.92 -9.01
C GLU A 83 5.59 -8.74 -9.33
N LEU A 84 5.21 -8.93 -10.58
CA LEU A 84 3.84 -8.84 -11.06
C LEU A 84 3.30 -10.24 -11.30
N PRO A 85 2.14 -10.61 -10.72
CA PRO A 85 1.52 -11.90 -10.96
C PRO A 85 1.06 -12.03 -12.42
N GLU A 86 0.77 -13.26 -12.85
CA GLU A 86 0.07 -13.46 -14.12
C GLU A 86 -1.31 -12.77 -14.08
N LEU A 87 -1.61 -12.00 -15.12
CA LEU A 87 -2.91 -11.37 -15.32
C LEU A 87 -3.67 -12.10 -16.43
N VAL A 88 -4.77 -12.74 -16.07
CA VAL A 88 -5.70 -13.38 -17.01
C VAL A 88 -7.01 -12.60 -17.00
N VAL A 89 -7.33 -11.93 -18.11
CA VAL A 89 -8.57 -11.18 -18.28
C VAL A 89 -9.42 -11.89 -19.32
N THR A 90 -10.65 -12.22 -18.95
CA THR A 90 -11.64 -12.76 -19.86
C THR A 90 -12.74 -11.73 -20.07
N ALA A 91 -12.88 -11.24 -21.29
CA ALA A 91 -13.95 -10.34 -21.69
C ALA A 91 -15.05 -11.15 -22.37
N THR A 92 -16.29 -10.94 -21.93
CA THR A 92 -17.49 -11.54 -22.51
C THR A 92 -18.33 -10.44 -23.16
N ASP A 93 -18.77 -10.68 -24.38
CA ASP A 93 -19.71 -9.86 -25.14
C ASP A 93 -21.01 -10.66 -25.30
N GLU A 94 -22.10 -10.12 -24.74
CA GLU A 94 -23.44 -10.71 -24.78
C GLU A 94 -24.36 -9.84 -25.66
N PRO A 95 -24.34 -10.03 -26.99
CA PRO A 95 -25.18 -9.25 -27.88
C PRO A 95 -26.66 -9.60 -27.66
N ARG A 96 -27.55 -8.60 -27.85
CA ARG A 96 -29.01 -8.79 -27.73
C ARG A 96 -29.56 -9.91 -28.62
N PHE A 97 -28.91 -10.15 -29.76
CA PHE A 97 -29.20 -11.26 -30.65
C PHE A 97 -27.89 -11.97 -31.02
N GLY A 98 -27.85 -13.29 -30.87
CA GLY A 98 -26.70 -14.12 -31.22
C GLY A 98 -26.10 -14.87 -30.03
N ARG A 99 -24.98 -15.55 -30.28
CA ARG A 99 -24.26 -16.30 -29.24
C ARG A 99 -23.31 -15.37 -28.50
N PRO A 100 -23.17 -15.50 -27.16
CA PRO A 100 -22.13 -14.83 -26.41
C PRO A 100 -20.75 -15.11 -27.00
N ARG A 101 -19.89 -14.09 -27.00
CA ARG A 101 -18.50 -14.18 -27.46
C ARG A 101 -17.58 -13.96 -26.28
N GLN A 102 -16.50 -14.72 -26.21
CA GLN A 102 -15.52 -14.58 -25.15
C GLN A 102 -14.12 -14.43 -25.75
N LYS A 103 -13.33 -13.51 -25.20
CA LYS A 103 -11.91 -13.35 -25.53
C LYS A 103 -11.10 -13.30 -24.25
N THR A 104 -10.09 -14.16 -24.16
CA THR A 104 -9.17 -14.19 -23.02
C THR A 104 -7.83 -13.58 -23.41
N PHE A 105 -7.42 -12.55 -22.68
CA PHE A 105 -6.09 -11.97 -22.70
C PHE A 105 -5.28 -12.53 -21.53
N ARG A 106 -4.03 -12.91 -21.79
CA ARG A 106 -3.09 -13.38 -20.76
C ARG A 106 -1.80 -12.59 -20.83
N GLN A 107 -1.42 -11.98 -19.72
CA GLN A 107 -0.11 -11.40 -19.50
C GLN A 107 0.61 -12.23 -18.44
N ARG A 108 1.75 -12.82 -18.83
CA ARG A 108 2.54 -13.69 -17.95
C ARG A 108 3.07 -12.93 -16.75
N GLN A 109 3.36 -13.67 -15.68
CA GLN A 109 4.15 -13.16 -14.56
C GLN A 109 5.42 -12.47 -15.07
N ALA A 110 5.72 -11.31 -14.50
CA ALA A 110 6.86 -10.51 -14.90
C ALA A 110 7.53 -9.88 -13.68
N ARG A 111 8.83 -9.70 -13.76
CA ARG A 111 9.60 -8.91 -12.80
C ARG A 111 9.98 -7.59 -13.45
N TRP A 112 9.73 -6.49 -12.75
CA TRP A 112 10.21 -5.18 -13.15
C TRP A 112 11.33 -4.74 -12.22
N ASP A 113 12.51 -4.48 -12.79
CA ASP A 113 13.62 -3.80 -12.13
C ASP A 113 13.70 -2.37 -12.67
N PHE A 114 13.86 -1.42 -11.77
CA PHE A 114 13.95 0.01 -12.06
C PHE A 114 15.35 0.53 -11.77
N GLU A 115 15.86 1.41 -12.61
CA GLU A 115 17.09 2.16 -12.33
C GLU A 115 16.85 3.18 -11.22
N THR A 116 15.70 3.87 -11.30
CA THR A 116 15.25 4.86 -10.33
C THR A 116 13.75 4.71 -10.06
N VAL A 117 13.33 5.05 -8.85
CA VAL A 117 11.91 5.12 -8.45
C VAL A 117 11.65 6.48 -7.81
N GLN A 118 10.67 7.19 -8.36
CA GLN A 118 10.18 8.47 -7.86
C GLN A 118 8.74 8.29 -7.38
N LEU A 119 8.50 8.57 -6.11
CA LEU A 119 7.17 8.48 -5.51
C LEU A 119 6.37 9.75 -5.77
N GLU A 120 5.04 9.62 -5.88
CA GLU A 120 4.10 10.75 -6.04
C GLU A 120 4.39 11.65 -7.26
N ARG A 121 5.02 11.11 -8.31
CA ARG A 121 5.37 11.86 -9.53
C ARG A 121 4.12 12.12 -10.37
N SER A 122 3.96 13.35 -10.86
CA SER A 122 2.93 13.65 -11.86
C SER A 122 3.34 13.12 -13.24
N VAL A 123 2.48 12.29 -13.84
CA VAL A 123 2.64 11.66 -15.16
C VAL A 123 1.34 11.86 -15.93
N ALA A 124 1.40 12.59 -17.05
CA ALA A 124 0.24 12.89 -17.89
C ALA A 124 -0.99 13.45 -17.12
N GLY A 125 -0.74 14.27 -16.08
CA GLY A 125 -1.79 14.85 -15.24
C GLY A 125 -2.29 13.95 -14.10
N HIS A 126 -1.78 12.73 -13.98
CA HIS A 126 -2.09 11.80 -12.89
C HIS A 126 -0.91 11.73 -11.91
N ARG A 127 -1.17 11.82 -10.61
CA ARG A 127 -0.13 11.68 -9.58
C ARG A 127 0.06 10.20 -9.27
N ALA A 128 1.13 9.63 -9.83
CA ALA A 128 1.41 8.21 -9.68
C ALA A 128 2.01 7.89 -8.31
N ASP A 129 1.59 6.79 -7.69
CA ASP A 129 2.18 6.32 -6.44
C ASP A 129 3.69 6.06 -6.59
N ALA A 130 4.10 5.43 -7.69
CA ALA A 130 5.50 5.30 -8.07
C ALA A 130 5.67 5.33 -9.59
N TYR A 131 6.75 5.99 -10.02
CA TYR A 131 7.21 6.03 -11.40
C TYR A 131 8.68 5.65 -11.47
N GLY A 132 9.06 4.82 -12.44
CA GLY A 132 10.46 4.47 -12.65
C GLY A 132 10.80 4.19 -14.11
N ILE A 133 12.09 4.26 -14.41
CA ILE A 133 12.65 3.85 -15.71
C ILE A 133 13.31 2.49 -15.55
N ARG A 134 13.03 1.59 -16.50
CA ARG A 134 13.60 0.25 -16.56
C ARG A 134 14.85 0.25 -17.45
N ALA A 135 15.70 -0.77 -17.31
CA ALA A 135 16.97 -0.87 -18.04
C ALA A 135 16.82 -0.90 -19.58
N ASP A 136 15.65 -1.28 -20.09
CA ASP A 136 15.31 -1.25 -21.52
C ASP A 136 14.85 0.14 -22.00
N GLY A 137 14.91 1.16 -21.14
CA GLY A 137 14.46 2.53 -21.41
C GLY A 137 12.94 2.71 -21.27
N SER A 138 12.17 1.64 -21.03
CA SER A 138 10.73 1.75 -20.83
C SER A 138 10.38 2.34 -19.47
N ALA A 139 9.32 3.15 -19.41
CA ALA A 139 8.78 3.66 -18.16
C ALA A 139 7.79 2.65 -17.55
N GLY A 140 7.83 2.52 -16.22
CA GLY A 140 6.80 1.82 -15.45
C GLY A 140 6.11 2.78 -14.49
N VAL A 141 4.79 2.65 -14.41
CA VAL A 141 3.93 3.34 -13.45
C VAL A 141 3.32 2.27 -12.55
N VAL A 142 3.36 2.47 -11.24
CA VAL A 142 2.77 1.55 -10.26
C VAL A 142 1.79 2.34 -9.40
N GLU A 143 0.59 1.78 -9.24
CA GLU A 143 -0.48 2.26 -8.37
C GLU A 143 -0.77 1.21 -7.30
N PHE A 144 -0.72 1.60 -6.03
CA PHE A 144 -1.08 0.70 -4.93
C PHE A 144 -2.54 0.95 -4.52
N ARG A 145 -3.32 -0.13 -4.51
CA ARG A 145 -4.73 -0.08 -4.09
C ARG A 145 -4.98 -1.13 -3.03
N ILE A 146 -5.56 -0.69 -1.92
CA ILE A 146 -6.04 -1.58 -0.86
C ILE A 146 -7.54 -1.70 -1.02
N THR A 147 -8.00 -2.93 -1.21
CA THR A 147 -9.43 -3.27 -1.20
C THR A 147 -9.74 -4.01 0.08
N ALA A 148 -10.70 -3.51 0.84
CA ALA A 148 -11.26 -4.27 1.95
C ALA A 148 -12.29 -5.24 1.37
N LYS A 149 -12.22 -6.52 1.76
CA LYS A 149 -13.35 -7.42 1.52
C LYS A 149 -14.55 -6.86 2.30
N PRO A 150 -15.74 -6.68 1.69
CA PRO A 150 -16.91 -6.32 2.46
C PRO A 150 -17.10 -7.37 3.56
N MET A 151 -17.31 -6.93 4.81
CA MET A 151 -17.74 -7.84 5.87
C MET A 151 -19.14 -8.32 5.49
N SER A 152 -19.25 -9.60 5.13
CA SER A 152 -20.52 -10.31 4.96
C SER A 152 -21.23 -10.47 6.29
#